data_AF-A0A7S4HVM8-F1
#
_entry.id   AF-A0A7S4HVM8-F1
#
_cell.length_a   1.000
_cell.length_b   1.000
_cell.length_c   1.000
_cell.angle_alpha   90.00
_cell.angle_beta   90.00
_cell.angle_gamma   90.00
#
_symmetry.space_group_name_H-M   'P 1'
#
loop_
_entity.id
_entity.type
_entity.pdbx_description
1 polymer ?
#
loop_
_entity_poly.entity_id
_entity_poly.type
_entity_poly.pdbx_seq_one_letter_code
_entity_poly.pdbx_strand_id
1 'polypeptide(L)'
;KMEGGGKRLLGYNTNAGAQIHIRLRDHDLSGFLPYSALMDTLLHELAHNEHGPHDDQFWHLFCQLKADYLRHHLDLAAAGILYGGKSPLQLAEVAQQARDVRGATLLALERDWQVGPPSPLQVGLIDGYLAATAGAFGSGRGDAGGAQSTTGGHVLGGGAAT
;
A
#
# COMPACT_ATOMS: atom_id res chain seq x y z
N LYS A 1 19.49 20.75 3.15
CA LYS A 1 19.32 21.52 4.41
C LYS A 1 19.03 20.50 5.50
N MET A 2 20.03 20.21 6.34
CA MET A 2 19.90 19.39 7.55
C MET A 2 19.45 20.33 8.66
N GLU A 3 18.25 20.17 9.20
CA GLU A 3 17.82 20.82 10.46
C GLU A 3 16.47 20.26 10.93
N GLY A 4 16.40 19.78 12.18
CA GLY A 4 15.13 19.49 12.86
C GLY A 4 15.20 18.31 13.83
N GLY A 5 15.56 18.60 15.09
CA GLY A 5 15.72 17.62 16.16
C GLY A 5 14.53 16.67 16.36
N GLY A 6 14.86 15.40 16.66
CA GLY A 6 13.91 14.40 17.15
C GLY A 6 12.95 13.79 16.12
N LYS A 7 13.02 14.15 14.83
CA LYS A 7 12.25 13.47 13.79
C LYS A 7 12.97 12.20 13.36
N ARG A 8 12.39 11.07 13.70
CA ARG A 8 12.88 9.73 13.37
C ARG A 8 12.75 9.51 11.86
N LEU A 9 13.80 9.82 11.09
CA LEU A 9 13.83 9.63 9.64
C LEU A 9 13.60 8.14 9.29
N LEU A 10 12.45 7.84 8.68
CA LEU A 10 12.06 6.49 8.26
C LEU A 10 12.35 6.25 6.77
N GLY A 11 12.28 7.28 5.93
CA GLY A 11 12.56 7.21 4.50
C GLY A 11 13.23 8.47 3.98
N TYR A 12 13.78 8.40 2.76
CA TYR A 12 14.29 9.55 2.04
C TYR A 12 14.34 9.32 0.53
N ASN A 13 13.62 10.16 -0.23
CA ASN A 13 13.68 10.23 -1.68
C ASN A 13 14.69 11.28 -2.18
N THR A 14 15.61 10.86 -3.03
CA THR A 14 16.60 11.71 -3.72
C THR A 14 16.20 11.96 -5.17
N ASN A 15 16.14 13.24 -5.57
CA ASN A 15 15.91 13.68 -6.95
C ASN A 15 14.69 13.02 -7.61
N ALA A 16 13.52 13.09 -6.95
CA ALA A 16 12.24 12.65 -7.51
C ALA A 16 12.29 11.19 -8.05
N GLY A 17 12.80 10.27 -7.24
CA GLY A 17 12.80 8.83 -7.54
C GLY A 17 14.11 8.29 -8.08
N ALA A 18 15.17 9.10 -8.21
CA ALA A 18 16.48 8.60 -8.58
C ALA A 18 17.02 7.59 -7.54
N GLN A 19 16.72 7.82 -6.25
CA GLN A 19 16.99 6.86 -5.19
C GLN A 19 16.01 7.02 -4.03
N ILE A 20 15.48 5.91 -3.53
CA ILE A 20 14.64 5.88 -2.32
C ILE A 20 15.33 5.03 -1.26
N HIS A 21 15.59 5.62 -0.10
CA HIS A 21 16.11 4.93 1.08
C HIS A 21 14.98 4.66 2.04
N ILE A 22 14.95 3.45 2.62
CA ILE A 22 14.00 3.09 3.67
C ILE A 22 14.77 2.49 4.84
N ARG A 23 14.47 2.99 6.04
CA ARG A 23 14.93 2.40 7.29
C ARG A 23 14.20 1.08 7.50
N LEU A 24 14.94 -0.02 7.58
CA LEU A 24 14.37 -1.34 7.82
C LEU A 24 14.29 -1.73 9.30
N ARG A 25 15.15 -1.16 10.14
CA ARG A 25 15.27 -1.48 11.57
C ARG A 25 14.73 -0.37 12.45
N ASP A 26 14.29 -0.73 13.65
CA ASP A 26 13.96 0.24 14.70
C ASP A 26 15.19 1.07 15.14
N HIS A 27 14.98 1.98 16.08
CA HIS A 27 16.01 2.93 16.50
C HIS A 27 17.11 2.30 17.35
N ASP A 28 16.78 1.28 18.14
CA ASP A 28 17.73 0.54 18.97
C ASP A 28 18.37 -0.64 18.22
N LEU A 29 17.98 -0.84 16.95
CA LEU A 29 18.43 -1.92 16.06
C LEU A 29 18.08 -3.33 16.58
N SER A 30 17.18 -3.42 17.55
CA SER A 30 16.75 -4.67 18.18
C SER A 30 15.88 -5.51 17.27
N GLY A 31 15.20 -4.89 16.30
CA GLY A 31 14.30 -5.56 15.38
C GLY A 31 14.13 -4.85 14.03
N PHE A 32 13.33 -5.49 13.19
CA PHE A 32 12.84 -4.89 11.94
C PHE A 32 11.52 -4.16 12.20
N LEU A 33 11.30 -3.07 11.47
CA LEU A 33 10.00 -2.41 11.47
C LEU A 33 8.94 -3.34 10.85
N PRO A 34 7.67 -3.27 11.30
CA PRO A 34 6.58 -4.01 10.70
C PRO A 34 6.48 -3.73 9.20
N TYR A 35 6.18 -4.76 8.40
CA TYR A 35 6.09 -4.64 6.94
C TYR A 35 5.11 -3.54 6.50
N SER A 36 3.97 -3.42 7.19
CA SER A 36 2.99 -2.36 6.93
C SER A 36 3.57 -0.95 7.10
N ALA A 37 4.41 -0.73 8.12
CA ALA A 37 5.08 0.57 8.34
C ALA A 37 6.14 0.85 7.27
N LEU A 38 6.86 -0.19 6.82
CA LEU A 38 7.80 -0.07 5.70
C LEU A 38 7.10 0.32 4.40
N MET A 39 5.95 -0.30 4.11
CA MET A 39 5.16 0.02 2.93
C MET A 39 4.54 1.41 3.01
N ASP A 40 4.01 1.83 4.16
CA ASP A 40 3.52 3.21 4.32
C ASP A 40 4.64 4.23 4.08
N THR A 41 5.85 3.96 4.58
CA THR A 41 7.04 4.78 4.30
C THR A 41 7.39 4.77 2.80
N LEU A 42 7.41 3.59 2.15
CA LEU A 42 7.69 3.50 0.72
C LEU A 42 6.70 4.31 -0.11
N LEU A 43 5.41 4.19 0.17
CA LEU A 43 4.35 4.90 -0.56
C LEU A 43 4.46 6.42 -0.36
N HIS A 44 4.84 6.86 0.84
CA HIS A 44 5.16 8.27 1.14
C HIS A 44 6.33 8.76 0.28
N GLU A 45 7.43 8.02 0.26
CA GLU A 45 8.58 8.39 -0.56
C GLU A 45 8.27 8.32 -2.06
N LEU A 46 7.39 7.42 -2.52
CA LEU A 46 6.96 7.39 -3.92
C LEU A 46 6.12 8.63 -4.29
N ALA A 47 5.30 9.16 -3.37
CA ALA A 47 4.57 10.41 -3.60
C ALA A 47 5.52 11.60 -3.82
N HIS A 48 6.72 11.56 -3.22
CA HIS A 48 7.78 12.55 -3.47
C HIS A 48 8.39 12.53 -4.88
N ASN A 49 8.06 11.54 -5.71
CA ASN A 49 8.41 11.61 -7.14
C ASN A 49 7.68 12.76 -7.85
N GLU A 50 6.46 13.07 -7.43
CA GLU A 50 5.61 14.09 -8.07
C GLU A 50 5.46 15.35 -7.21
N HIS A 51 5.34 15.18 -5.88
CA HIS A 51 5.05 16.27 -4.96
C HIS A 51 6.14 16.41 -3.89
N GLY A 52 6.93 17.48 -3.96
CA GLY A 52 7.98 17.76 -2.97
C GLY A 52 7.43 18.15 -1.58
N PRO A 53 6.57 19.19 -1.49
CA PRO A 53 5.95 19.58 -0.22
C PRO A 53 4.83 18.63 0.22
N HIS A 54 4.64 18.46 1.53
CA HIS A 54 3.50 17.73 2.11
C HIS A 54 2.20 18.54 2.11
N ASP A 55 1.75 18.96 0.93
CA ASP A 55 0.49 19.67 0.73
C ASP A 55 -0.70 18.71 0.45
N ASP A 56 -1.87 19.26 0.17
CA ASP A 56 -3.08 18.48 -0.12
C ASP A 56 -2.90 17.56 -1.34
N GLN A 57 -2.10 17.95 -2.33
CA GLN A 57 -1.85 17.13 -3.51
C GLN A 57 -0.97 15.93 -3.17
N PHE A 58 0.07 16.15 -2.37
CA PHE A 58 0.90 15.06 -1.84
C PHE A 58 0.06 14.03 -1.08
N TRP A 59 -0.76 14.49 -0.14
CA TRP A 59 -1.58 13.58 0.67
C TRP A 59 -2.67 12.89 -0.14
N HIS A 60 -3.21 13.56 -1.15
CA HIS A 60 -4.10 12.94 -2.11
C HIS A 60 -3.41 11.79 -2.85
N LEU A 61 -2.22 12.02 -3.39
CA LEU A 61 -1.45 10.99 -4.11
C LEU A 61 -1.07 9.82 -3.18
N PHE A 62 -0.60 10.11 -1.96
CA PHE A 62 -0.33 9.07 -0.97
C PHE A 62 -1.55 8.18 -0.69
N CYS A 63 -2.73 8.79 -0.51
CA CYS A 63 -3.97 8.04 -0.29
C CYS A 63 -4.35 7.18 -1.50
N GLN A 64 -4.17 7.69 -2.72
CA GLN A 64 -4.43 6.92 -3.94
C GLN A 64 -3.51 5.69 -4.02
N LEU A 65 -2.20 5.90 -3.83
CA LEU A 65 -1.20 4.82 -3.84
C LEU A 65 -1.50 3.76 -2.78
N LYS A 66 -1.89 4.16 -1.56
CA LYS A 66 -2.27 3.23 -0.49
C LYS A 66 -3.53 2.42 -0.83
N ALA A 67 -4.54 3.09 -1.39
CA ALA A 67 -5.78 2.43 -1.78
C ALA A 67 -5.54 1.41 -2.92
N ASP A 68 -4.70 1.76 -3.88
CA ASP A 68 -4.36 0.89 -5.01
C ASP A 68 -3.47 -0.27 -4.58
N TYR A 69 -2.52 -0.03 -3.68
CA TYR A 69 -1.73 -1.09 -3.06
C TYR A 69 -2.61 -2.16 -2.41
N LEU A 70 -3.60 -1.74 -1.60
CA LEU A 70 -4.51 -2.69 -0.93
C LEU A 70 -5.44 -3.40 -1.93
N ARG A 71 -5.99 -2.68 -2.92
CA ARG A 71 -6.87 -3.25 -3.95
C ARG A 71 -6.14 -4.20 -4.88
N HIS A 72 -4.90 -3.91 -5.24
CA HIS A 72 -4.09 -4.82 -6.03
C HIS A 72 -3.86 -6.16 -5.30
N HIS A 73 -3.64 -6.14 -3.98
CA HIS A 73 -3.53 -7.38 -3.21
C HIS A 73 -4.85 -8.17 -3.16
N LEU A 74 -6.00 -7.48 -3.10
CA LEU A 74 -7.32 -8.11 -3.22
C LEU A 74 -7.48 -8.79 -4.58
N ASP A 75 -7.15 -8.09 -5.66
CA ASP A 75 -7.28 -8.61 -7.03
C ASP A 75 -6.39 -9.83 -7.26
N LEU A 76 -5.12 -9.78 -6.84
CA LEU A 76 -4.22 -10.92 -6.95
C LEU A 76 -4.71 -12.13 -6.12
N ALA A 77 -5.27 -11.87 -4.93
CA ALA A 77 -5.83 -12.93 -4.10
C ALA A 77 -7.12 -13.51 -4.71
N ALA A 78 -7.98 -12.67 -5.31
CA ALA A 78 -9.19 -13.09 -6.02
C ALA A 78 -8.86 -13.89 -7.29
N ALA A 79 -7.74 -13.58 -7.95
CA ALA A 79 -7.21 -14.36 -9.06
C ALA A 79 -6.64 -15.73 -8.64
N GLY A 80 -6.60 -16.03 -7.34
CA GLY A 80 -6.11 -17.31 -6.82
C GLY A 80 -4.59 -17.49 -6.91
N ILE A 81 -3.83 -16.39 -7.04
CA ILE A 81 -2.37 -16.43 -7.08
C ILE A 81 -1.84 -16.81 -5.70
N LEU A 82 -0.95 -17.81 -5.65
CA LEU A 82 -0.34 -18.30 -4.42
C LEU A 82 1.19 -18.35 -4.56
N TYR A 83 1.87 -17.96 -3.49
CA TYR A 83 3.32 -18.02 -3.36
C TYR A 83 3.66 -18.83 -2.12
N GLY A 84 4.26 -20.02 -2.30
CA GLY A 84 4.54 -20.93 -1.19
C GLY A 84 3.28 -21.32 -0.38
N GLY A 85 2.12 -21.41 -1.05
CA GLY A 85 0.84 -21.74 -0.43
C GLY A 85 0.13 -20.58 0.29
N LYS A 86 0.71 -19.38 0.28
CA LYS A 86 0.11 -18.17 0.86
C LYS A 86 -0.39 -17.23 -0.23
N SER A 87 -1.52 -16.57 -0.01
CA SER A 87 -1.99 -15.50 -0.88
C SER A 87 -1.17 -14.22 -0.69
N PRO A 88 -1.17 -13.29 -1.65
CA PRO A 88 -0.53 -11.97 -1.50
C PRO A 88 -0.99 -11.22 -0.25
N LEU A 89 -2.28 -11.26 0.07
CA LEU A 89 -2.83 -10.64 1.30
C LEU A 89 -2.18 -11.21 2.57
N GLN A 90 -1.92 -12.52 2.59
CA GLN A 90 -1.30 -13.20 3.74
C GLN A 90 0.19 -12.90 3.82
N LEU A 91 0.90 -12.86 2.69
CA LEU A 91 2.33 -12.57 2.67
C LEU A 91 2.65 -11.14 3.06
N ALA A 92 1.86 -10.18 2.60
CA ALA A 92 2.02 -8.78 2.95
C ALA A 92 1.40 -8.41 4.31
N GLU A 93 0.71 -9.36 4.97
CA GLU A 93 0.01 -9.14 6.24
C GLU A 93 -1.05 -8.01 6.19
N VAL A 94 -1.65 -7.79 5.02
CA VAL A 94 -2.61 -6.70 4.76
C VAL A 94 -4.08 -7.14 4.75
N ALA A 95 -4.36 -8.41 5.05
CA ALA A 95 -5.71 -8.97 4.98
C ALA A 95 -6.76 -8.14 5.75
N GLN A 96 -6.42 -7.62 6.94
CA GLN A 96 -7.33 -6.79 7.71
C GLN A 96 -7.49 -5.38 7.14
N GLN A 97 -6.41 -4.77 6.64
CA GLN A 97 -6.45 -3.47 5.98
C GLN A 97 -7.28 -3.52 4.70
N ALA A 98 -7.12 -4.60 3.93
CA ALA A 98 -7.82 -4.79 2.65
C ALA A 98 -9.33 -4.99 2.80
N ARG A 99 -9.84 -5.42 3.97
CA ARG A 99 -11.29 -5.52 4.23
C ARG A 99 -11.99 -4.16 4.25
N ASP A 100 -11.26 -3.12 4.63
CA ASP A 100 -11.74 -1.74 4.64
C ASP A 100 -10.62 -0.83 4.10
N VAL A 101 -10.48 -0.81 2.77
CA VAL A 101 -9.47 -0.01 2.07
C VAL A 101 -9.57 1.47 2.43
N ARG A 102 -10.81 1.98 2.53
CA ARG A 102 -11.09 3.37 2.89
C ARG A 102 -10.58 3.68 4.30
N GLY A 103 -11.03 2.93 5.29
CA GLY A 103 -10.63 3.12 6.68
C GLY A 103 -9.13 2.92 6.88
N ALA A 104 -8.54 1.91 6.25
CA ALA A 104 -7.10 1.66 6.32
C ALA A 104 -6.27 2.80 5.70
N THR A 105 -6.75 3.43 4.64
CA THR A 105 -6.08 4.57 3.99
C THR A 105 -6.15 5.82 4.88
N LEU A 106 -7.32 6.12 5.45
CA LEU A 106 -7.50 7.23 6.38
C LEU A 106 -6.69 7.07 7.66
N LEU A 107 -6.61 5.85 8.20
CA LEU A 107 -5.77 5.53 9.36
C LEU A 107 -4.27 5.67 9.04
N ALA A 108 -3.84 5.35 7.82
CA ALA A 108 -2.45 5.55 7.41
C ALA A 108 -2.12 7.05 7.31
N LEU A 109 -3.06 7.86 6.81
CA LEU A 109 -2.94 9.30 6.76
C LEU A 109 -2.84 9.93 8.17
N GLU A 110 -3.70 9.53 9.10
CA GLU A 110 -3.72 10.04 10.48
C GLU A 110 -2.44 9.73 11.27
N ARG A 111 -1.76 8.62 10.94
CA ARG A 111 -0.51 8.22 11.58
C ARG A 111 0.66 9.14 11.26
N ASP A 112 0.58 9.92 10.19
CA ASP A 112 1.60 10.92 9.91
C ASP A 112 1.40 12.15 10.80
N TRP A 113 2.45 12.45 11.57
CA TRP A 113 2.44 13.55 12.53
C TRP A 113 2.23 14.93 11.90
N GLN A 114 2.41 15.08 10.58
CA GLN A 114 2.21 16.35 9.86
C GLN A 114 0.76 16.62 9.49
N VAL A 115 -0.08 15.59 9.45
CA VAL A 115 -1.46 15.71 8.95
C VAL A 115 -2.45 15.93 10.08
N GLY A 116 -2.26 15.26 11.22
CA GLY A 116 -3.30 15.17 12.24
C GLY A 116 -4.54 14.42 11.73
N PRO A 117 -5.72 14.62 12.35
CA PRO A 117 -6.95 13.97 11.90
C PRO A 117 -7.30 14.34 10.44
N PRO A 118 -7.73 13.39 9.59
CA PRO A 118 -8.08 13.67 8.20
C PRO A 118 -9.14 14.76 8.05
N SER A 119 -8.88 15.75 7.19
CA SER A 119 -9.83 16.84 6.92
C SER A 119 -11.03 16.35 6.08
N PRO A 120 -12.17 17.05 6.10
CA PRO A 120 -13.31 16.71 5.23
C PRO A 120 -12.96 16.66 3.74
N LEU A 121 -12.02 17.50 3.29
CA LEU A 121 -11.53 17.49 1.92
C LEU A 121 -10.78 16.19 1.62
N GLN A 122 -9.84 15.79 2.48
CA GLN A 122 -9.07 14.55 2.31
C GLN A 122 -10.00 13.32 2.30
N VAL A 123 -11.00 13.30 3.18
CA VAL A 123 -12.03 12.25 3.21
C VAL A 123 -12.83 12.22 1.91
N GLY A 124 -13.32 13.37 1.43
CA GLY A 124 -14.07 13.45 0.18
C GLY A 124 -13.25 13.04 -1.04
N LEU A 125 -11.96 13.38 -1.07
CA LEU A 125 -11.05 13.01 -2.14
C LEU A 125 -10.81 11.50 -2.23
N ILE A 126 -10.61 10.82 -1.10
CA ILE A 126 -10.46 9.35 -1.12
C ILE A 126 -11.78 8.67 -1.49
N ASP A 127 -12.91 9.17 -1.01
CA ASP A 127 -14.24 8.65 -1.37
C ASP A 127 -14.51 8.76 -2.87
N GLY A 128 -14.23 9.93 -3.44
CA GLY A 128 -14.32 10.16 -4.88
C GLY A 128 -13.39 9.25 -5.67
N TYR A 129 -12.14 9.08 -5.21
CA TYR A 129 -11.18 8.21 -5.87
C TYR A 129 -11.62 6.75 -5.90
N LEU A 130 -12.02 6.21 -4.74
CA LEU A 130 -12.49 4.83 -4.62
C LEU A 130 -13.72 4.57 -5.50
N ALA A 131 -14.67 5.51 -5.53
CA ALA A 131 -15.85 5.43 -6.39
C ALA A 131 -15.48 5.44 -7.88
N ALA A 132 -14.58 6.35 -8.30
CA ALA A 132 -14.15 6.48 -9.69
C ALA A 132 -13.37 5.27 -10.21
N THR A 133 -12.66 4.57 -9.32
CA THR A 133 -11.78 3.44 -9.68
C THR A 133 -12.38 2.07 -9.35
N ALA A 134 -13.63 2.01 -8.87
CA ALA A 134 -14.29 0.75 -8.53
C ALA A 134 -14.39 -0.25 -9.69
N GLY A 135 -14.45 0.22 -10.95
CA GLY A 135 -14.47 -0.63 -12.13
C GLY A 135 -13.09 -1.12 -12.62
N ALA A 136 -12.00 -0.50 -12.15
CA ALA A 136 -10.63 -0.86 -12.53
C ALA A 136 -10.06 -1.98 -11.65
N PHE A 137 -10.55 -2.10 -10.42
CA PHE A 137 -10.19 -3.13 -9.45
C PHE A 137 -11.40 -4.03 -9.22
N GLY A 138 -11.42 -5.16 -9.91
CA GLY A 138 -12.59 -6.00 -10.02
C GLY A 138 -12.80 -6.87 -8.79
N SER A 139 -13.83 -6.54 -8.00
CA SER A 139 -14.63 -7.61 -7.39
C SER A 139 -15.18 -8.46 -8.53
N GLY A 140 -14.82 -9.75 -8.54
CA GLY A 140 -15.34 -10.82 -9.38
C GLY A 140 -16.02 -10.47 -10.71
N ARG A 141 -15.46 -10.95 -11.83
CA ARG A 141 -16.22 -11.24 -13.05
C ARG A 141 -17.60 -11.79 -12.67
N GLY A 142 -18.63 -10.96 -12.84
CA GLY A 142 -20.02 -11.36 -12.69
C GLY A 142 -20.33 -12.46 -13.70
N ASP A 143 -21.02 -13.47 -13.18
CA ASP A 143 -21.65 -14.59 -13.87
C ASP A 143 -22.23 -14.21 -15.25
N ALA A 144 -21.64 -14.82 -16.28
CA ALA A 144 -22.31 -15.11 -17.53
C ALA A 144 -21.89 -16.52 -17.96
N GLY A 145 -22.51 -17.52 -17.34
CA GLY A 145 -22.91 -18.78 -17.98
C GLY A 145 -21.80 -19.69 -18.55
N GLY A 146 -21.58 -20.82 -17.89
CA GLY A 146 -20.95 -21.98 -18.53
C GLY A 146 -20.20 -22.86 -17.55
N ALA A 147 -20.84 -23.97 -17.19
CA ALA A 147 -20.23 -25.05 -16.43
C ALA A 147 -18.85 -25.44 -16.97
N GLN A 148 -17.84 -25.51 -16.10
CA GLN A 148 -17.04 -26.72 -15.91
C GLN A 148 -16.03 -26.58 -14.75
N SER A 149 -16.05 -27.60 -13.91
CA SER A 149 -15.08 -27.94 -12.88
C SER A 149 -13.69 -28.16 -13.48
N THR A 150 -12.66 -27.45 -13.01
CA THR A 150 -11.30 -27.99 -12.87
C THR A 150 -10.54 -27.24 -11.77
N THR A 151 -10.15 -27.97 -10.74
CA THR A 151 -9.12 -27.63 -9.75
C THR A 151 -7.78 -27.34 -10.43
N GLY A 152 -7.18 -26.15 -10.19
CA GLY A 152 -5.86 -25.82 -10.68
C GLY A 152 -5.33 -24.51 -10.10
N GLY A 153 -4.84 -24.52 -8.86
CA GLY A 153 -4.07 -23.40 -8.31
C GLY A 153 -2.73 -23.31 -9.03
N HIS A 154 -2.42 -22.15 -9.62
CA HIS A 154 -1.15 -21.94 -10.31
C HIS A 154 -0.06 -21.65 -9.27
N VAL A 155 0.70 -22.68 -8.90
CA VAL A 155 1.88 -22.58 -8.04
C VAL A 155 3.06 -22.19 -8.92
N LEU A 156 3.53 -20.95 -8.82
CA LEU A 156 4.81 -20.56 -9.41
C LEU A 156 5.93 -21.14 -8.54
N GLY A 157 6.52 -22.25 -9.00
CA GLY A 157 7.58 -22.97 -8.31
C GLY A 157 8.89 -22.19 -8.27
N GLY A 158 9.38 -21.93 -7.07
CA GLY A 158 10.75 -21.48 -6.82
C GLY A 158 11.72 -22.66 -6.99
N GLY A 159 12.58 -22.59 -7.99
CA GLY A 159 13.69 -23.51 -8.16
C GLY A 159 14.70 -23.35 -7.02
N ALA A 160 15.01 -24.46 -6.35
CA ALA A 160 16.13 -24.56 -5.45
C ALA A 160 17.43 -24.58 -6.27
N ALA A 161 18.32 -23.61 -6.04
CA ALA A 161 19.69 -23.68 -6.51
C ALA A 161 20.49 -24.56 -5.53
N THR A 162 21.15 -25.58 -6.11
CA THR A 162 22.13 -26.47 -5.51
C THR A 162 23.41 -25.75 -5.10
#